data_AF-A0A965CIZ0-F1
#
_entry.id   AF-A0A965CIZ0-F1
#
_cell.length_a   1.000
_cell.length_b   1.000
_cell.length_c   1.000
_cell.angle_alpha   90.00
_cell.angle_beta   90.00
_cell.angle_gamma   90.00
#
_symmetry.space_group_name_H-M   'P 1'
#
loop_
_entity.id
_entity.type
_entity.pdbx_description
1 polymer ?
#
loop_
_entity_poly.entity_id
_entity_poly.type
_entity_poly.pdbx_seq_one_letter_code
_entity_poly.pdbx_strand_id
1 'polypeptide(L)'
;MWYGSPGSAGASTVPPRLPGAAFTACRISAAHASNSPRSAGSIVRAMATVTAPWAIFGSFPVSNGPVSSGMQLRYFPVPRGTSASLSVLVVLCHPNRDGFTHAAARAARDAAAAAGHRVTVLDLYGEGFDPVMSRRELQRYKSNESGADPVSGPHVEAVRGADVLVFVYPTWWSGLPAMLKGWLDKVMVPGVAFVLDGRNKVRPALGRVRRIVVVSTYGSPRRYVRFVNDNGRRMLTRALRMSTGWRARTTHVGLYSMDTATPADRERHLTRVAEVMGSL
;
A
#
# COMPACT_ATOMS: atom_id res chain seq x y z
N MET A 1 1.53 17.12 8.65
CA MET A 1 2.00 15.70 8.64
C MET A 1 3.28 15.47 9.46
N TRP A 2 4.09 16.52 9.64
CA TRP A 2 5.31 16.54 10.44
C TRP A 2 5.09 16.86 11.93
N TYR A 3 3.83 16.85 12.39
CA TYR A 3 3.44 17.35 13.71
C TYR A 3 3.48 16.24 14.76
N GLY A 4 3.99 16.58 15.94
CA GLY A 4 4.12 15.69 17.09
C GLY A 4 2.77 15.28 17.70
N SER A 5 2.82 14.25 18.53
CA SER A 5 1.68 13.79 19.33
C SER A 5 1.20 14.90 20.28
N PRO A 6 -0.10 14.97 20.65
CA PRO A 6 -0.55 15.87 21.71
C PRO A 6 0.26 15.57 22.99
N GLY A 7 1.03 16.54 23.48
CA GLY A 7 1.84 16.41 24.70
C GLY A 7 3.37 16.52 24.54
N SER A 8 3.93 16.60 23.33
CA SER A 8 5.37 16.85 23.15
C SER A 8 5.66 18.36 23.06
N ALA A 9 6.08 18.97 24.17
CA ALA A 9 6.69 20.31 24.17
C ALA A 9 8.08 20.25 23.50
N GLY A 10 8.39 21.23 22.66
CA GLY A 10 9.48 21.16 21.69
C GLY A 10 10.88 21.42 22.23
N ALA A 11 11.88 20.99 21.44
CA ALA A 11 13.19 21.61 21.37
C ALA A 11 13.52 21.81 19.88
N SER A 12 13.59 23.07 19.47
CA SER A 12 14.04 23.47 18.13
C SER A 12 15.56 23.41 18.11
N THR A 13 16.12 22.42 17.41
CA THR A 13 17.56 22.38 17.10
C THR A 13 17.74 22.52 15.60
N VAL A 14 18.28 23.67 15.20
CA VAL A 14 18.74 23.96 13.84
C VAL A 14 19.83 22.95 13.46
N PRO A 15 19.72 22.23 12.33
CA PRO A 15 20.78 21.31 11.90
C PRO A 15 21.98 22.10 11.35
N PRO A 16 23.22 21.61 11.55
CA PRO A 16 24.42 22.27 11.02
C PRO A 16 24.49 22.14 9.49
N ARG A 17 25.03 23.19 8.84
CA ARG A 17 25.31 23.23 7.40
C ARG A 17 26.33 22.16 7.03
N LEU A 18 26.02 21.34 6.03
CA LEU A 18 26.99 20.43 5.40
C LEU A 18 27.99 21.22 4.54
N PRO A 19 29.29 20.86 4.52
CA PRO A 19 30.28 21.46 3.63
C PRO A 19 30.05 21.03 2.17
N GLY A 20 30.35 21.95 1.25
CA GLY A 20 29.97 21.89 -0.16
C GLY A 20 30.53 20.71 -0.92
N ALA A 21 29.63 19.93 -1.54
CA ALA A 21 29.97 19.00 -2.61
C ALA A 21 29.94 19.75 -3.95
N ALA A 22 31.05 19.71 -4.67
CA ALA A 22 31.19 20.26 -6.01
C ALA A 22 30.25 19.51 -6.98
N PHE A 23 29.30 20.23 -7.57
CA PHE A 23 28.50 19.73 -8.70
C PHE A 23 29.30 19.92 -9.99
N THR A 24 29.75 18.82 -10.60
CA THR A 24 30.19 18.82 -11.99
C THR A 24 28.96 18.95 -12.89
N ALA A 25 28.70 20.16 -13.37
CA ALA A 25 27.66 20.42 -14.35
C ALA A 25 28.05 19.81 -15.71
N CYS A 26 27.29 18.81 -16.16
CA CYS A 26 27.36 18.32 -17.52
C CYS A 26 26.80 19.41 -18.46
N ARG A 27 27.67 20.10 -19.19
CA ARG A 27 27.28 21.09 -20.21
C ARG A 27 26.61 20.38 -21.38
N ILE A 28 25.33 20.59 -21.58
CA ILE A 28 24.67 20.33 -22.86
C ILE A 28 24.94 21.54 -23.76
N SER A 29 25.66 21.33 -24.85
CA SER A 29 25.98 22.36 -25.85
C SER A 29 24.72 22.70 -26.65
N ALA A 30 24.30 23.97 -26.60
CA ALA A 30 23.24 24.52 -27.42
C ALA A 30 23.84 25.05 -28.73
N ALA A 31 23.62 24.34 -29.83
CA ALA A 31 23.92 24.85 -31.17
C ALA A 31 22.85 25.87 -31.59
N HIS A 32 23.30 27.11 -31.81
CA HIS A 32 22.55 28.21 -32.41
C HIS A 32 22.28 27.90 -33.89
N ALA A 33 21.01 27.98 -34.32
CA ALA A 33 20.65 28.13 -35.72
C ALA A 33 19.85 29.43 -35.88
N SER A 34 20.38 30.30 -36.72
CA SER A 34 19.94 31.66 -37.02
C SER A 34 18.62 31.73 -37.79
N ASN A 35 17.91 32.83 -37.56
CA ASN A 35 16.59 33.18 -38.10
C ASN A 35 16.72 33.95 -39.43
N SER A 36 15.88 33.67 -40.44
CA SER A 36 15.25 34.67 -41.36
C SER A 36 14.28 33.99 -42.37
N PRO A 37 13.30 34.73 -42.95
CA PRO A 37 11.91 34.26 -43.06
C PRO A 37 11.39 34.08 -44.51
N ARG A 38 10.24 33.41 -44.68
CA ARG A 38 9.22 33.74 -45.71
C ARG A 38 7.88 32.95 -45.59
N SER A 39 6.81 33.73 -45.68
CA SER A 39 5.46 33.51 -46.26
C SER A 39 4.53 32.37 -45.80
N ALA A 40 3.47 32.82 -45.11
CA ALA A 40 2.03 32.55 -45.27
C ALA A 40 1.54 31.37 -46.14
N GLY A 41 0.64 30.56 -45.57
CA GLY A 41 -0.29 29.70 -46.32
C GLY A 41 -0.93 28.57 -45.51
N SER A 42 -2.06 28.88 -44.84
CA SER A 42 -3.29 28.08 -44.65
C SER A 42 -3.28 26.58 -44.25
N ILE A 43 -4.46 26.18 -43.73
CA ILE A 43 -5.04 24.81 -43.62
C ILE A 43 -4.80 24.13 -42.25
N VAL A 44 -5.71 24.25 -41.27
CA VAL A 44 -7.00 23.53 -41.11
C VAL A 44 -6.87 22.00 -41.05
N ARG A 45 -6.98 21.46 -39.82
CA ARG A 45 -7.71 20.24 -39.43
C ARG A 45 -7.30 18.88 -40.06
N ALA A 46 -6.80 17.97 -39.22
CA ALA A 46 -7.06 16.53 -39.34
C ALA A 46 -6.93 15.82 -37.98
N MET A 47 -8.09 15.51 -37.39
CA MET A 47 -8.24 14.32 -36.54
C MET A 47 -8.19 13.10 -37.46
N ALA A 48 -7.53 12.02 -37.04
CA ALA A 48 -8.16 10.70 -36.84
C ALA A 48 -7.12 9.55 -36.85
N THR A 49 -7.40 8.59 -35.97
CA THR A 49 -7.06 7.16 -36.05
C THR A 49 -5.59 6.74 -35.90
N VAL A 50 -5.25 6.23 -34.71
CA VAL A 50 -4.21 5.20 -34.56
C VAL A 50 -4.91 3.90 -34.17
N THR A 51 -5.06 3.03 -35.16
CA THR A 51 -5.35 1.61 -34.99
C THR A 51 -4.11 0.90 -34.45
N ALA A 52 -4.32 -0.04 -33.53
CA ALA A 52 -3.28 -0.85 -32.91
C ALA A 52 -2.68 -1.88 -33.89
N PRO A 53 -1.44 -2.33 -33.64
CA PRO A 53 -1.00 -3.66 -34.06
C PRO A 53 -0.64 -4.52 -32.84
N TRP A 54 -1.46 -5.54 -32.60
CA TRP A 54 -1.10 -6.74 -31.82
C TRP A 54 -0.65 -7.81 -32.83
N ALA A 55 0.65 -8.12 -32.91
CA ALA A 55 1.12 -9.35 -33.56
C ALA A 55 2.64 -9.56 -33.38
N ILE A 56 3.12 -9.99 -32.21
CA ILE A 56 4.33 -10.82 -32.12
C ILE A 56 4.22 -11.69 -30.87
N PHE A 57 3.78 -12.95 -30.99
CA PHE A 57 4.27 -14.06 -30.16
C PHE A 57 4.07 -15.37 -30.92
N GLY A 58 5.19 -16.02 -31.22
CA GLY A 58 5.25 -17.27 -31.95
C GLY A 58 4.69 -18.45 -31.15
N SER A 59 4.13 -19.40 -31.90
CA SER A 59 3.58 -20.66 -31.42
C SER A 59 4.68 -21.57 -30.86
N PHE A 60 4.55 -22.01 -29.61
CA PHE A 60 5.30 -23.14 -29.07
C PHE A 60 4.39 -24.38 -28.97
N PRO A 61 4.90 -25.59 -29.25
CA PRO A 61 4.10 -26.81 -29.20
C PRO A 61 3.81 -27.21 -27.75
N VAL A 62 2.53 -27.47 -27.45
CA VAL A 62 2.07 -28.01 -26.17
C VAL A 62 2.12 -29.54 -26.22
N SER A 63 2.96 -30.18 -25.40
CA SER A 63 2.92 -31.62 -25.19
C SER A 63 1.89 -31.95 -24.10
N ASN A 64 0.86 -32.73 -24.45
CA ASN A 64 -0.14 -33.24 -23.51
C ASN A 64 0.42 -34.43 -22.72
N GLY A 65 0.90 -34.19 -21.50
CA GLY A 65 1.10 -35.21 -20.48
C GLY A 65 -0.14 -35.33 -19.57
N PRO A 66 -0.47 -36.52 -19.02
CA PRO A 66 -1.67 -36.71 -18.21
C PRO A 66 -1.53 -36.01 -16.86
N VAL A 67 -2.48 -35.13 -16.55
CA VAL A 67 -2.59 -34.44 -15.26
C VAL A 67 -3.25 -35.38 -14.26
N SER A 68 -2.49 -35.81 -13.25
CA SER A 68 -2.99 -36.56 -12.10
C SER A 68 -4.04 -35.73 -11.36
N SER A 69 -5.27 -36.24 -11.36
CA SER A 69 -6.41 -35.71 -10.63
C SER A 69 -6.20 -35.86 -9.13
N GLY A 70 -6.48 -34.80 -8.36
CA GLY A 70 -6.80 -34.97 -6.94
C GLY A 70 -6.21 -33.94 -5.97
N MET A 71 -6.47 -32.65 -6.14
CA MET A 71 -6.42 -31.72 -5.01
C MET A 71 -7.62 -30.78 -5.08
N GLN A 72 -8.75 -31.25 -4.56
CA GLN A 72 -9.92 -30.41 -4.34
C GLN A 72 -9.56 -29.34 -3.30
N LEU A 73 -9.49 -28.08 -3.74
CA LEU A 73 -9.52 -26.92 -2.86
C LEU A 73 -10.83 -26.94 -2.06
N ARG A 74 -10.79 -27.47 -0.84
CA ARG A 74 -11.93 -27.46 0.07
C ARG A 74 -12.17 -26.03 0.54
N TYR A 75 -13.31 -25.47 0.13
CA TYR A 75 -13.86 -24.27 0.75
C TYR A 75 -14.30 -24.62 2.17
N PHE A 76 -13.60 -24.06 3.17
CA PHE A 76 -14.01 -24.15 4.57
C PHE A 76 -14.88 -22.94 4.92
N PRO A 77 -16.20 -23.11 5.15
CA PRO A 77 -17.02 -22.04 5.68
C PRO A 77 -16.62 -21.78 7.14
N VAL A 78 -16.19 -20.55 7.44
CA VAL A 78 -15.89 -20.13 8.81
C VAL A 78 -17.21 -19.98 9.59
N PRO A 79 -17.41 -20.70 10.71
CA PRO A 79 -18.59 -20.55 11.54
C PRO A 79 -18.64 -19.14 12.15
N ARG A 80 -19.82 -18.53 12.19
CA ARG A 80 -20.05 -17.32 12.99
C ARG A 80 -20.60 -17.74 14.35
N GLY A 81 -19.75 -17.67 15.36
CA GLY A 81 -20.08 -17.82 16.77
C GLY A 81 -19.18 -16.88 17.58
N THR A 82 -19.73 -16.35 18.66
CA THR A 82 -19.21 -15.29 19.55
C THR A 82 -17.81 -15.59 20.11
N SER A 83 -16.97 -14.54 20.19
CA SER A 83 -15.70 -14.42 20.95
C SER A 83 -14.53 -15.35 20.64
N ALA A 84 -14.15 -15.50 19.36
CA ALA A 84 -12.81 -15.97 19.03
C ALA A 84 -11.83 -14.79 18.95
N SER A 85 -10.73 -14.84 19.72
CA SER A 85 -9.64 -13.86 19.63
C SER A 85 -9.13 -13.76 18.19
N LEU A 86 -9.10 -12.55 17.65
CA LEU A 86 -8.68 -12.26 16.28
C LEU A 86 -7.18 -12.08 16.20
N SER A 87 -6.56 -12.50 15.10
CA SER A 87 -5.22 -12.04 14.74
C SER A 87 -5.32 -10.72 13.97
N VAL A 88 -4.89 -9.62 14.58
CA VAL A 88 -4.89 -8.28 14.00
C VAL A 88 -3.46 -7.92 13.60
N LEU A 89 -3.24 -7.67 12.31
CA LEU A 89 -1.96 -7.20 11.79
C LEU A 89 -2.04 -5.70 11.53
N VAL A 90 -1.27 -4.91 12.27
CA VAL A 90 -1.11 -3.47 12.08
C VAL A 90 0.16 -3.19 11.29
N VAL A 91 0.02 -2.71 10.06
CA VAL A 91 1.13 -2.24 9.22
C VAL A 91 1.25 -0.73 9.37
N LEU A 92 2.26 -0.30 10.10
CA LEU A 92 2.59 1.09 10.38
C LEU A 92 3.68 1.59 9.43
N CYS A 93 3.43 2.73 8.78
CA CYS A 93 4.37 3.31 7.84
C CYS A 93 4.57 4.80 8.09
N HIS A 94 5.55 5.16 8.92
CA HIS A 94 5.98 6.55 9.12
C HIS A 94 7.43 6.62 9.64
N PRO A 95 8.28 7.57 9.19
CA PRO A 95 9.66 7.68 9.68
C PRO A 95 9.75 8.35 11.06
N ASN A 96 8.84 9.28 11.38
CA ASN A 96 8.85 9.98 12.66
C ASN A 96 8.06 9.17 13.72
N ARG A 97 8.78 8.56 14.68
CA ARG A 97 8.25 7.72 15.76
C ARG A 97 7.39 8.46 16.80
N ASP A 98 7.61 9.77 16.92
CA ASP A 98 6.89 10.64 17.87
C ASP A 98 5.69 11.35 17.19
N GLY A 99 5.54 11.13 15.88
CA GLY A 99 4.50 11.72 15.06
C GLY A 99 3.11 11.13 15.29
N PHE A 100 2.10 11.84 14.80
CA PHE A 100 0.70 11.46 14.94
C PHE A 100 0.36 10.08 14.33
N THR A 101 1.02 9.67 13.25
CA THR A 101 0.77 8.35 12.63
C THR A 101 1.13 7.21 13.59
N HIS A 102 2.24 7.32 14.33
CA HIS A 102 2.61 6.37 15.38
C HIS A 102 1.61 6.40 16.54
N ALA A 103 1.12 7.58 16.93
CA ALA A 103 0.06 7.69 17.94
C ALA A 103 -1.23 6.97 17.52
N ALA A 104 -1.65 7.10 16.24
CA ALA A 104 -2.80 6.40 15.70
C ALA A 104 -2.60 4.87 15.67
N ALA A 105 -1.39 4.40 15.34
CA ALA A 105 -1.08 2.97 15.40
C ALA A 105 -1.07 2.42 16.83
N ARG A 106 -0.56 3.19 17.80
CA ARG A 106 -0.65 2.84 19.24
C ARG A 106 -2.11 2.73 19.68
N ALA A 107 -2.93 3.74 19.38
CA ALA A 107 -4.37 3.71 19.70
C ALA A 107 -5.07 2.50 19.06
N ALA A 108 -4.75 2.17 17.81
CA ALA A 108 -5.31 1.00 17.14
C ALA A 108 -4.90 -0.33 17.80
N ARG A 109 -3.61 -0.47 18.14
CA ARG A 109 -3.06 -1.64 18.83
C ARG A 109 -3.70 -1.80 20.21
N ASP A 110 -3.71 -0.74 21.01
CA ASP A 110 -4.14 -0.79 22.40
C ASP A 110 -5.63 -1.10 22.50
N ALA A 111 -6.46 -0.50 21.65
CA ALA A 111 -7.89 -0.78 21.61
C ALA A 111 -8.22 -2.21 21.17
N ALA A 112 -7.53 -2.74 20.14
CA ALA A 112 -7.74 -4.13 19.72
C ALA A 112 -7.24 -5.13 20.78
N ALA A 113 -6.12 -4.85 21.44
CA ALA A 113 -5.62 -5.67 22.54
C ALA A 113 -6.58 -5.67 23.73
N ALA A 114 -7.13 -4.49 24.10
CA ALA A 114 -8.12 -4.35 25.15
C ALA A 114 -9.44 -5.10 24.83
N ALA A 115 -9.78 -5.26 23.55
CA ALA A 115 -10.90 -6.08 23.09
C ALA A 115 -10.60 -7.61 23.06
N GLY A 116 -9.43 -8.03 23.55
CA GLY A 116 -9.04 -9.45 23.65
C GLY A 116 -8.49 -10.06 22.35
N HIS A 117 -8.04 -9.23 21.40
CA HIS A 117 -7.42 -9.70 20.16
C HIS A 117 -5.89 -9.79 20.27
N ARG A 118 -5.30 -10.71 19.50
CA ARG A 118 -3.85 -10.79 19.33
C ARG A 118 -3.41 -9.78 18.29
N VAL A 119 -2.56 -8.83 18.69
CA VAL A 119 -2.09 -7.78 17.79
C VAL A 119 -0.61 -7.96 17.46
N THR A 120 -0.29 -7.99 16.17
CA THR A 120 1.07 -7.89 15.65
C THR A 120 1.23 -6.53 14.98
N VAL A 121 2.29 -5.79 15.29
CA VAL A 121 2.61 -4.51 14.65
C VAL A 121 3.87 -4.68 13.81
N LEU A 122 3.79 -4.29 12.54
CA LEU A 122 4.92 -4.15 11.64
C LEU A 122 5.22 -2.66 11.47
N ASP A 123 6.30 -2.18 12.09
CA ASP A 123 6.77 -0.79 11.90
C ASP A 123 7.78 -0.79 10.76
N LEU A 124 7.33 -0.52 9.54
CA LEU A 124 8.17 -0.68 8.34
C LEU A 124 9.45 0.19 8.38
N TYR A 125 9.35 1.39 8.96
CA TYR A 125 10.54 2.23 9.16
C TYR A 125 11.34 1.79 10.38
N GLY A 126 10.67 1.37 11.44
CA GLY A 126 11.32 0.86 12.65
C GLY A 126 12.13 -0.42 12.42
N GLU A 127 11.72 -1.24 11.46
CA GLU A 127 12.37 -2.48 11.02
C GLU A 127 13.39 -2.26 9.89
N GLY A 128 13.45 -1.06 9.33
CA GLY A 128 14.35 -0.76 8.19
C GLY A 128 14.00 -1.56 6.94
N PHE A 129 12.72 -1.81 6.68
CA PHE A 129 12.26 -2.56 5.52
C PHE A 129 12.79 -1.94 4.22
N ASP A 130 13.29 -2.76 3.30
CA ASP A 130 13.69 -2.29 1.96
C ASP A 130 12.50 -2.37 0.99
N PRO A 131 11.92 -1.23 0.58
CA PRO A 131 10.77 -1.21 -0.31
C PRO A 131 11.14 -1.43 -1.78
N VAL A 132 12.42 -1.44 -2.14
CA VAL A 132 12.84 -1.59 -3.53
C VAL A 132 12.71 -3.07 -3.92
N MET A 133 12.03 -3.31 -5.04
CA MET A 133 11.96 -4.64 -5.64
C MET A 133 13.21 -4.88 -6.48
N SER A 134 14.03 -5.84 -6.06
CA SER A 134 15.21 -6.28 -6.78
C SER A 134 14.85 -7.16 -7.99
N ARG A 135 15.79 -7.32 -8.93
CA ARG A 135 15.64 -8.26 -10.05
C ARG A 135 15.41 -9.68 -9.57
N ARG A 136 16.07 -10.10 -8.48
CA ARG A 136 15.93 -11.44 -7.90
C ARG A 136 14.50 -11.68 -7.39
N GLU A 137 13.95 -10.73 -6.65
CA GLU A 137 12.57 -10.80 -6.15
C GLU A 137 11.56 -10.79 -7.29
N LEU A 138 11.78 -9.98 -8.34
CA LEU A 138 10.93 -9.98 -9.53
C LEU A 138 10.94 -11.33 -10.27
N GLN A 139 12.09 -12.01 -10.36
CA GLN A 139 12.12 -13.34 -11.00
C GLN A 139 11.34 -14.38 -10.18
N ARG A 140 11.46 -14.33 -8.85
CA ARG A 140 10.66 -15.19 -7.97
C ARG A 140 9.16 -14.92 -8.13
N TYR A 141 8.75 -13.65 -8.13
CA TYR A 141 7.38 -13.25 -8.41
C TYR A 141 6.85 -13.90 -9.71
N LYS A 142 7.66 -13.91 -10.78
CA LYS A 142 7.27 -14.50 -12.09
C LYS A 142 7.20 -16.01 -12.08
N SER A 143 8.09 -16.68 -11.33
CA SER A 143 8.16 -18.14 -11.26
C SER A 143 7.00 -18.78 -10.48
N ASN A 144 6.18 -17.98 -9.78
CA ASN A 144 5.19 -18.46 -8.80
C ASN A 144 5.80 -19.36 -7.70
N GLU A 145 7.13 -19.38 -7.54
CA GLU A 145 7.79 -20.04 -6.42
C GLU A 145 7.36 -19.34 -5.13
N SER A 146 6.53 -20.04 -4.36
CA SER A 146 5.97 -19.57 -3.10
C SER A 146 6.97 -19.83 -1.97
N GLY A 147 8.16 -19.25 -2.10
CA GLY A 147 9.17 -19.20 -1.05
C GLY A 147 9.43 -17.74 -0.69
N ALA A 148 9.00 -17.32 0.50
CA ALA A 148 9.26 -15.97 0.94
C ALA A 148 10.79 -15.72 0.97
N ASP A 149 11.25 -14.60 0.40
CA ASP A 149 12.62 -14.14 0.65
C ASP A 149 12.82 -14.06 2.18
N PRO A 150 13.95 -14.50 2.76
CA PRO A 150 14.20 -14.41 4.20
C PRO A 150 13.78 -13.07 4.82
N VAL A 151 13.95 -11.96 4.08
CA VAL A 151 13.55 -10.61 4.51
C VAL A 151 12.03 -10.43 4.57
N SER A 152 11.28 -11.02 3.63
CA SER A 152 9.81 -10.90 3.57
C SER A 152 9.07 -12.02 4.32
N GLY A 153 9.76 -13.10 4.71
CA GLY A 153 9.20 -14.28 5.39
C GLY A 153 8.32 -13.93 6.58
N PRO A 154 8.82 -13.21 7.59
CA PRO A 154 8.03 -12.84 8.76
C PRO A 154 6.78 -12.01 8.40
N HIS A 155 6.89 -11.10 7.41
CA HIS A 155 5.76 -10.29 6.96
C HIS A 155 4.70 -11.13 6.23
N VAL A 156 5.12 -12.07 5.39
CA VAL A 156 4.24 -13.00 4.67
C VAL A 156 3.47 -13.88 5.67
N GLU A 157 4.15 -14.43 6.65
CA GLU A 157 3.51 -15.27 7.68
C GLU A 157 2.56 -14.46 8.56
N ALA A 158 2.91 -13.21 8.91
CA ALA A 158 2.00 -12.30 9.59
C ALA A 158 0.73 -12.03 8.75
N VAL A 159 0.85 -11.83 7.44
CA VAL A 159 -0.29 -11.63 6.53
C VAL A 159 -1.15 -12.88 6.44
N ARG A 160 -0.55 -14.07 6.31
CA ARG A 160 -1.26 -15.36 6.25
C ARG A 160 -2.05 -15.66 7.53
N GLY A 161 -1.48 -15.29 8.68
CA GLY A 161 -2.10 -15.48 9.99
C GLY A 161 -3.19 -14.45 10.33
N ALA A 162 -3.35 -13.38 9.56
CA ALA A 162 -4.22 -12.26 9.91
C ALA A 162 -5.71 -12.52 9.61
N ASP A 163 -6.55 -12.22 10.61
CA ASP A 163 -8.00 -12.07 10.46
C ASP A 163 -8.36 -10.63 10.04
N VAL A 164 -7.60 -9.65 10.54
CA VAL A 164 -7.80 -8.22 10.28
C VAL A 164 -6.49 -7.60 9.82
N LEU A 165 -6.51 -6.90 8.69
CA LEU A 165 -5.40 -6.08 8.22
C LEU A 165 -5.69 -4.62 8.53
N VAL A 166 -4.77 -3.95 9.23
CA VAL A 166 -4.87 -2.54 9.60
C VAL A 166 -3.70 -1.81 8.98
N PHE A 167 -3.96 -0.78 8.19
CA PHE A 167 -2.93 0.03 7.57
C PHE A 167 -2.96 1.42 8.18
N VAL A 168 -1.83 1.87 8.75
CA VAL A 168 -1.70 3.18 9.40
C VAL A 168 -0.58 3.97 8.71
N TYR A 169 -0.95 5.00 7.94
CA TYR A 169 0.00 5.71 7.11
C TYR A 169 -0.42 7.16 6.76
N PRO A 170 0.54 8.04 6.45
CA PRO A 170 0.27 9.35 5.85
C PRO A 170 0.02 9.24 4.34
N THR A 171 -0.90 10.03 3.80
CA THR A 171 -1.09 10.10 2.35
C THR A 171 -0.05 11.01 1.71
N TRP A 172 0.84 10.45 0.88
CA TRP A 172 1.85 11.19 0.12
C TRP A 172 1.56 11.10 -1.37
N TRP A 173 1.61 12.23 -2.08
CA TRP A 173 1.30 12.29 -3.52
C TRP A 173 0.00 11.58 -3.89
N SER A 174 -1.07 11.81 -3.11
CA SER A 174 -2.40 11.20 -3.28
C SER A 174 -2.42 9.66 -3.20
N GLY A 175 -1.36 9.04 -2.70
CA GLY A 175 -1.17 7.59 -2.64
C GLY A 175 -0.59 7.13 -1.31
N LEU A 176 -0.07 5.91 -1.32
CA LEU A 176 0.67 5.36 -0.18
C LEU A 176 2.11 5.92 -0.16
N PRO A 177 2.75 5.99 1.01
CA PRO A 177 4.19 6.16 1.08
C PRO A 177 4.92 5.09 0.26
N ALA A 178 6.05 5.44 -0.35
CA ALA A 178 6.86 4.51 -1.13
C ALA A 178 7.22 3.24 -0.34
N MET A 179 7.53 3.40 0.96
CA MET A 179 7.78 2.30 1.89
C MET A 179 6.63 1.28 1.91
N LEU A 180 5.40 1.74 2.13
CA LEU A 180 4.23 0.86 2.17
C LEU A 180 3.87 0.31 0.79
N LYS A 181 4.06 1.08 -0.28
CA LYS A 181 3.83 0.60 -1.65
C LYS A 181 4.80 -0.54 -2.01
N GLY A 182 6.08 -0.38 -1.71
CA GLY A 182 7.09 -1.41 -1.90
C GLY A 182 6.83 -2.65 -1.03
N TRP A 183 6.37 -2.45 0.21
CA TRP A 183 5.94 -3.56 1.07
C TRP A 183 4.80 -4.37 0.44
N LEU A 184 3.79 -3.71 -0.14
CA LEU A 184 2.74 -4.42 -0.87
C LEU A 184 3.30 -5.19 -2.07
N ASP A 185 4.21 -4.59 -2.83
CA ASP A 185 4.80 -5.22 -4.02
C ASP A 185 5.62 -6.48 -3.68
N LYS A 186 6.25 -6.50 -2.50
CA LYS A 186 7.13 -7.60 -2.05
C LYS A 186 6.41 -8.66 -1.21
N VAL A 187 5.31 -8.31 -0.55
CA VAL A 187 4.59 -9.21 0.37
C VAL A 187 3.28 -9.73 -0.22
N MET A 188 2.56 -8.92 -0.99
CA MET A 188 1.27 -9.31 -1.60
C MET A 188 1.46 -10.00 -2.95
N VAL A 189 2.34 -11.01 -2.98
CA VAL A 189 2.80 -11.72 -4.18
C VAL A 189 1.97 -12.99 -4.47
N PRO A 190 2.15 -13.66 -5.63
CA PRO A 190 1.56 -14.96 -5.90
C PRO A 190 1.87 -15.97 -4.80
N GLY A 191 0.87 -16.75 -4.39
CA GLY A 191 0.96 -17.69 -3.26
C GLY A 191 0.78 -17.06 -1.87
N VAL A 192 0.59 -15.73 -1.80
CA VAL A 192 0.27 -15.00 -0.56
C VAL A 192 -1.06 -14.27 -0.70
N ALA A 193 -1.12 -13.23 -1.53
CA ALA A 193 -2.34 -12.44 -1.69
C ALA A 193 -3.31 -13.07 -2.69
N PHE A 194 -2.77 -13.66 -3.75
CA PHE A 194 -3.54 -14.31 -4.80
C PHE A 194 -2.79 -15.52 -5.36
N VAL A 195 -3.49 -16.38 -6.07
CA VAL A 195 -2.92 -17.50 -6.83
C VAL A 195 -3.43 -17.45 -8.27
N LEU A 196 -2.70 -18.04 -9.19
CA LEU A 196 -3.14 -18.23 -10.57
C LEU A 196 -3.70 -19.66 -10.68
N ASP A 197 -4.94 -19.79 -11.18
CA ASP A 197 -5.52 -21.11 -11.46
C ASP A 197 -4.91 -21.72 -12.75
N GLY A 198 -5.26 -22.97 -13.06
CA GLY A 198 -4.75 -23.66 -14.26
C GLY A 198 -5.08 -23.00 -15.61
N ARG A 199 -5.87 -21.91 -15.61
CA ARG A 199 -6.17 -21.07 -16.78
C ARG A 199 -5.51 -19.69 -16.68
N ASN A 200 -4.53 -19.55 -15.80
CA ASN A 200 -3.82 -18.31 -15.50
C ASN A 200 -4.73 -17.18 -14.98
N LYS A 201 -5.89 -17.50 -14.38
CA LYS A 201 -6.79 -16.50 -13.79
C LYS A 201 -6.46 -16.27 -12.33
N VAL A 202 -6.49 -15.01 -11.93
CA VAL A 202 -6.24 -14.57 -10.55
C VAL A 202 -7.38 -15.02 -9.63
N ARG A 203 -7.02 -15.68 -8.52
CA ARG A 203 -7.93 -16.07 -7.43
C ARG A 203 -7.44 -15.51 -6.10
N PRO A 204 -8.34 -15.06 -5.21
CA PRO A 204 -7.96 -14.57 -3.89
C PRO A 204 -7.30 -15.67 -3.05
N ALA A 205 -6.27 -15.32 -2.29
CA ALA A 205 -5.58 -16.22 -1.35
C ALA A 205 -5.60 -15.72 0.10
N LEU A 206 -6.12 -14.52 0.37
CA LEU A 206 -6.32 -13.99 1.74
C LEU A 206 -7.69 -14.40 2.30
N GLY A 207 -8.02 -15.70 2.24
CA GLY A 207 -9.32 -16.23 2.66
C GLY A 207 -9.65 -16.04 4.15
N ARG A 208 -8.62 -15.93 5.00
CA ARG A 208 -8.74 -15.68 6.45
C ARG A 208 -9.11 -14.23 6.77
N VAL A 209 -8.69 -13.29 5.94
CA VAL A 209 -8.90 -11.86 6.18
C VAL A 209 -10.39 -11.53 6.05
N ARG A 210 -11.01 -11.17 7.17
CA ARG A 210 -12.43 -10.79 7.27
C ARG A 210 -12.65 -9.28 7.26
N ARG A 211 -11.61 -8.49 7.58
CA ARG A 211 -11.71 -7.03 7.65
C ARG A 211 -10.39 -6.34 7.27
N ILE A 212 -10.51 -5.26 6.53
CA ILE A 212 -9.42 -4.32 6.23
C ILE A 212 -9.78 -2.97 6.85
N VAL A 213 -8.93 -2.46 7.73
CA VAL A 213 -9.06 -1.13 8.33
C VAL A 213 -7.96 -0.24 7.77
N VAL A 214 -8.32 0.94 7.29
CA VAL A 214 -7.37 1.93 6.80
C VAL A 214 -7.48 3.16 7.69
N VAL A 215 -6.38 3.51 8.35
CA VAL A 215 -6.22 4.73 9.13
C VAL A 215 -5.23 5.60 8.38
N SER A 216 -5.71 6.72 7.82
CA SER A 216 -4.84 7.59 7.03
C SER A 216 -5.02 9.06 7.35
N THR A 217 -3.92 9.80 7.24
CA THR A 217 -3.89 11.25 7.40
C THR A 217 -3.66 11.94 6.06
N TYR A 218 -4.22 13.13 5.90
CA TYR A 218 -4.15 13.92 4.67
C TYR A 218 -3.82 15.37 5.01
N GLY A 219 -2.89 15.98 4.28
CA GLY A 219 -2.66 17.43 4.35
C GLY A 219 -3.82 18.22 3.74
N SER A 220 -4.48 17.68 2.72
CA SER A 220 -5.55 18.37 2.00
C SER A 220 -6.96 18.15 2.59
N PRO A 221 -7.90 19.07 2.34
CA PRO A 221 -9.31 18.90 2.72
C PRO A 221 -9.98 17.71 2.01
N ARG A 222 -10.95 17.08 2.69
CA ARG A 222 -11.66 15.88 2.21
C ARG A 222 -12.26 16.01 0.81
N ARG A 223 -12.82 17.19 0.47
CA ARG A 223 -13.41 17.45 -0.85
C ARG A 223 -12.40 17.32 -1.99
N TYR A 224 -11.20 17.87 -1.79
CA TYR A 224 -10.12 17.80 -2.77
C TYR A 224 -9.61 16.37 -2.90
N VAL A 225 -9.36 15.70 -1.77
CA VAL A 225 -8.92 14.30 -1.75
C VAL A 225 -9.89 13.39 -2.50
N ARG A 226 -11.20 13.58 -2.31
CA ARG A 226 -12.23 12.81 -3.01
C ARG A 226 -12.26 13.11 -4.51
N PHE A 227 -12.05 14.36 -4.90
CA PHE A 227 -11.97 14.78 -6.30
C PHE A 227 -10.79 14.12 -7.03
N VAL A 228 -9.61 14.08 -6.40
CA VAL A 228 -8.41 13.39 -6.94
C VAL A 228 -8.40 11.89 -6.68
N ASN A 229 -9.59 11.28 -6.56
CA ASN A 229 -9.85 9.85 -6.44
C ASN A 229 -9.52 9.20 -5.08
N ASP A 230 -8.56 9.70 -4.30
CA ASP A 230 -8.09 9.09 -3.05
C ASP A 230 -7.49 7.68 -3.30
N ASN A 231 -6.44 7.65 -4.14
CA ASN A 231 -5.89 6.41 -4.71
C ASN A 231 -5.36 5.45 -3.63
N GLY A 232 -4.64 5.97 -2.62
CA GLY A 232 -4.10 5.15 -1.53
C GLY A 232 -5.18 4.35 -0.79
N ARG A 233 -6.24 5.04 -0.34
CA ARG A 233 -7.39 4.39 0.32
C ARG A 233 -8.06 3.38 -0.60
N ARG A 234 -8.32 3.74 -1.87
CA ARG A 234 -9.00 2.85 -2.82
C ARG A 234 -8.17 1.61 -3.16
N MET A 235 -6.84 1.73 -3.21
CA MET A 235 -5.98 0.57 -3.43
C MET A 235 -6.17 -0.47 -2.32
N LEU A 236 -6.19 -0.05 -1.05
CA LEU A 236 -6.38 -0.96 0.08
C LEU A 236 -7.83 -1.43 0.25
N THR A 237 -8.81 -0.53 0.12
CA THR A 237 -10.22 -0.85 0.37
C THR A 237 -10.94 -1.48 -0.83
N ARG A 238 -10.38 -1.41 -2.04
CA ARG A 238 -10.98 -2.00 -3.25
C ARG A 238 -10.08 -3.05 -3.87
N ALA A 239 -8.86 -2.67 -4.29
CA ALA A 239 -7.99 -3.59 -5.02
C ALA A 239 -7.50 -4.74 -4.13
N LEU A 240 -6.94 -4.44 -2.95
CA LEU A 240 -6.51 -5.48 -2.01
C LEU A 240 -7.68 -6.33 -1.51
N ARG A 241 -8.87 -5.74 -1.32
CA ARG A 241 -10.07 -6.50 -0.96
C ARG A 241 -10.40 -7.61 -1.97
N MET A 242 -10.08 -7.44 -3.26
CA MET A 242 -10.27 -8.50 -4.27
C MET A 242 -9.40 -9.74 -4.02
N SER A 243 -8.34 -9.61 -3.23
CA SER A 243 -7.49 -10.71 -2.79
C SER A 243 -8.04 -11.45 -1.55
N THR A 244 -9.10 -10.91 -0.94
CA THR A 244 -9.78 -11.48 0.24
C THR A 244 -11.09 -12.17 -0.15
N GLY A 245 -11.78 -12.78 0.82
CA GLY A 245 -13.13 -13.30 0.60
C GLY A 245 -14.15 -12.19 0.31
N TRP A 246 -15.18 -12.47 -0.50
CA TRP A 246 -16.20 -11.47 -0.89
C TRP A 246 -16.93 -10.80 0.29
N ARG A 247 -16.98 -11.48 1.44
CA ARG A 247 -17.57 -10.99 2.70
C ARG A 247 -16.66 -10.06 3.51
N ALA A 248 -15.40 -9.89 3.11
CA ALA A 248 -14.47 -9.04 3.82
C ALA A 248 -14.97 -7.60 3.85
N ARG A 249 -15.03 -7.01 5.04
CA ARG A 249 -15.47 -5.64 5.26
C ARG A 249 -14.29 -4.68 5.17
N THR A 250 -14.55 -3.44 4.76
CA THR A 250 -13.54 -2.38 4.76
C THR A 250 -14.02 -1.21 5.59
N THR A 251 -13.15 -0.68 6.45
CA THR A 251 -13.40 0.54 7.22
C THR A 251 -12.28 1.54 6.94
N HIS A 252 -12.63 2.81 6.76
CA HIS A 252 -11.65 3.89 6.61
C HIS A 252 -11.88 4.96 7.68
N VAL A 253 -10.80 5.34 8.36
CA VAL A 253 -10.76 6.40 9.36
C VAL A 253 -9.74 7.42 8.88
N GLY A 254 -10.23 8.50 8.26
CA GLY A 254 -9.39 9.54 7.66
C GLY A 254 -9.34 10.83 8.48
N LEU A 255 -8.14 11.36 8.73
CA LEU A 255 -7.96 12.73 9.25
C LEU A 255 -7.54 13.66 8.11
N TYR A 256 -8.37 14.64 7.79
CA TYR A 256 -8.15 15.58 6.69
C TYR A 256 -7.66 16.93 7.20
N SER A 257 -7.05 17.73 6.32
CA SER A 257 -6.52 19.05 6.66
C SER A 257 -5.57 19.01 7.88
N MET A 258 -4.67 18.02 7.92
CA MET A 258 -3.81 17.76 9.07
C MET A 258 -2.94 18.96 9.46
N ASP A 259 -2.60 19.82 8.50
CA ASP A 259 -1.75 20.99 8.72
C ASP A 259 -2.47 22.11 9.49
N THR A 260 -3.81 22.08 9.53
CA THR A 260 -4.66 23.01 10.30
C THR A 260 -5.44 22.30 11.41
N ALA A 261 -5.19 21.01 11.65
CA ALA A 261 -5.93 20.23 12.65
C ALA A 261 -5.51 20.64 14.08
N THR A 262 -6.51 20.91 14.93
CA THR A 262 -6.27 21.25 16.34
C THR A 262 -5.88 20.02 17.17
N PRO A 263 -5.30 20.19 18.38
CA PRO A 263 -5.11 19.07 19.30
C PRO A 263 -6.39 18.29 19.57
N ALA A 264 -7.53 18.96 19.71
CA ALA A 264 -8.83 18.33 19.91
C ALA A 264 -9.31 17.53 18.70
N ASP A 265 -9.05 18.00 17.47
CA ASP A 265 -9.32 17.22 16.25
C ASP A 265 -8.52 15.93 16.21
N ARG A 266 -7.23 16.02 16.57
CA ARG A 266 -6.31 14.88 16.64
C ARG A 266 -6.78 13.87 17.69
N GLU A 267 -7.18 14.32 18.86
CA GLU A 267 -7.69 13.46 19.94
C GLU A 267 -9.01 12.77 19.57
N ARG A 268 -9.96 13.51 18.98
CA ARG A 268 -11.20 12.91 18.43
C ARG A 268 -10.90 11.84 17.39
N HIS A 269 -9.90 12.07 16.53
CA HIS A 269 -9.50 11.07 15.55
C HIS A 269 -8.91 9.82 16.21
N LEU A 270 -8.04 9.97 17.21
CA LEU A 270 -7.51 8.82 17.98
C LEU A 270 -8.62 8.04 18.69
N THR A 271 -9.58 8.74 19.28
CA THR A 271 -10.78 8.14 19.89
C THR A 271 -11.55 7.33 18.84
N ARG A 272 -11.77 7.90 17.65
CA ARG A 272 -12.47 7.21 16.56
C ARG A 272 -11.71 5.97 16.07
N VAL A 273 -10.38 6.02 16.02
CA VAL A 273 -9.54 4.85 15.73
C VAL A 273 -9.75 3.77 16.80
N ALA A 274 -9.70 4.15 18.08
CA ALA A 274 -9.91 3.22 19.19
C ALA A 274 -11.31 2.57 19.15
N GLU A 275 -12.38 3.32 18.91
CA GLU A 275 -13.75 2.79 18.76
C GLU A 275 -13.87 1.75 17.62
N VAL A 276 -13.26 2.04 16.46
CA VAL A 276 -13.28 1.12 15.32
C VAL A 276 -12.53 -0.17 15.63
N MET A 277 -11.44 -0.08 16.39
CA MET A 277 -10.58 -1.21 16.73
C MET A 277 -11.09 -2.01 17.92
N GLY A 278 -11.79 -1.38 18.85
CA GLY A 278 -12.49 -2.05 19.96
C GLY A 278 -13.80 -2.73 19.56
N SER A 279 -14.31 -2.46 18.35
CA SER A 279 -15.52 -3.08 17.78
C SER A 279 -15.24 -4.11 16.67
N LEU A 280 -14.00 -4.62 16.61
CA LEU A 280 -13.62 -5.69 15.68
C LEU A 280 -14.33 -7.01 16.01
#